data_AF-A0A6N9BA24-F1
#
_entry.id   AF-A0A6N9BA24-F1
#
_cell.length_a   1.000
_cell.length_b   1.000
_cell.length_c   1.000
_cell.angle_alpha   90.00
_cell.angle_beta   90.00
_cell.angle_gamma   90.00
#
_symmetry.space_group_name_H-M   'P 1'
#
loop_
_entity.id
_entity.type
_entity.pdbx_description
1 polymer ?
#
loop_
_entity_poly.entity_id
_entity_poly.type
_entity_poly.pdbx_seq_one_letter_code
_entity_poly.pdbx_strand_id
1 'polypeptide(L)'
;MNQLPTNKQSTPRGNGNLKTETSKPNGLKKILRLFSSSSQGEENGNGDDDDIPLSGNHDHNNLEDSLTKEGTVEDVAVPKADVVAVSDSISLSELVEVFKESERTRVPVFHETPDNPLGFVHLKDIALKYGFNGNARKKFRIRDDLRDLLFVPPSMPINELRVKMQNDHCHMALVIDEYGGVDGLVTIEDLLEHHFGEIIDEHDTEEENAQGIMEIDQNLYHCPAKTPLEELDELLNSDLTNNLEEEVDTLGGWVSTKINRIPNQGEVITFEDLGLVIKVLKGDNRKMDLLEVKVVEESG
;
A
#
# COMPACT_ATOMS: atom_id res chain seq x y z
N MET A 1 -40.72 1.16 73.69
CA MET A 1 -39.46 0.49 73.28
C MET A 1 -38.94 1.20 72.03
N ASN A 2 -37.93 2.07 72.12
CA ASN A 2 -36.48 1.80 71.89
C ASN A 2 -36.20 1.18 70.51
N GLN A 3 -35.30 1.64 69.62
CA GLN A 3 -34.28 2.71 69.58
C GLN A 3 -33.88 2.97 68.09
N LEU A 4 -33.24 4.12 67.89
CA LEU A 4 -32.51 4.78 66.78
C LEU A 4 -31.99 4.07 65.49
N PRO A 5 -31.57 4.87 64.46
CA PRO A 5 -31.45 4.52 63.04
C PRO A 5 -29.99 4.37 62.52
N THR A 6 -29.79 3.89 61.28
CA THR A 6 -28.57 4.17 60.49
C THR A 6 -28.81 4.21 58.98
N ASN A 7 -28.04 5.11 58.37
CA ASN A 7 -27.99 5.61 56.99
C ASN A 7 -27.20 4.67 56.05
N LYS A 8 -27.49 4.65 54.74
CA LYS A 8 -26.46 4.47 53.69
C LYS A 8 -26.94 4.96 52.32
N GLN A 9 -26.14 5.85 51.77
CA GLN A 9 -26.14 6.41 50.41
C GLN A 9 -25.80 5.35 49.35
N SER A 10 -26.35 5.48 48.14
CA SER A 10 -25.55 5.67 46.91
C SER A 10 -26.46 5.77 45.66
N THR A 11 -26.12 6.75 44.83
CA THR A 11 -26.66 7.08 43.51
C THR A 11 -26.18 6.12 42.42
N PRO A 12 -26.94 5.87 41.33
CA PRO A 12 -26.35 5.55 40.04
C PRO A 12 -26.27 6.83 39.16
N ARG A 13 -25.05 7.19 38.75
CA ARG A 13 -24.80 8.21 37.72
C ARG A 13 -25.09 7.61 36.35
N GLY A 14 -25.87 8.34 35.54
CA GLY A 14 -26.16 8.02 34.15
C GLY A 14 -24.94 8.23 33.24
N ASN A 15 -24.80 7.32 32.28
CA ASN A 15 -23.86 7.41 31.17
C ASN A 15 -24.26 8.54 30.23
N GLY A 16 -23.29 9.43 29.96
CA GLY A 16 -23.37 10.43 28.90
C GLY A 16 -23.19 9.80 27.53
N ASN A 17 -24.02 10.26 26.60
CA ASN A 17 -23.90 10.14 25.16
C ASN A 17 -22.51 10.62 24.67
N LEU A 18 -21.86 9.83 23.82
CA LEU A 18 -20.97 10.36 22.79
C LEU A 18 -21.38 9.74 21.45
N LYS A 19 -21.96 10.59 20.60
CA LYS A 19 -22.16 10.31 19.18
C LYS A 19 -20.79 10.49 18.50
N THR A 20 -20.38 9.53 17.70
CA THR A 20 -19.39 9.76 16.65
C THR A 20 -20.03 9.44 15.31
N GLU A 21 -20.06 10.45 14.46
CA GLU A 21 -20.52 10.39 13.08
C GLU A 21 -19.55 9.52 12.28
N THR A 22 -20.07 8.50 11.60
CA THR A 22 -19.32 7.69 10.65
C THR A 22 -19.31 8.40 9.31
N SER A 23 -18.16 8.99 8.98
CA SER A 23 -17.82 9.41 7.61
C SER A 23 -17.77 8.18 6.71
N LYS A 24 -18.44 8.26 5.56
CA LYS A 24 -18.49 7.19 4.55
C LYS A 24 -17.20 7.19 3.72
N PRO A 25 -16.53 6.06 3.51
CA PRO A 25 -15.60 5.94 2.40
C PRO A 25 -16.36 5.62 1.11
N ASN A 26 -16.27 6.55 0.16
CA ASN A 26 -16.58 6.32 -1.25
C ASN A 26 -15.34 5.71 -1.91
N GLY A 27 -15.48 4.58 -2.59
CA GLY A 27 -14.43 4.03 -3.44
C GLY A 27 -14.84 2.66 -3.95
N LEU A 28 -14.33 2.22 -5.09
CA LEU A 28 -14.60 0.92 -5.74
C LEU A 28 -15.93 0.82 -6.52
N LYS A 29 -16.29 1.90 -7.22
CA LYS A 29 -16.98 1.71 -8.50
C LYS A 29 -15.94 1.81 -9.61
N LYS A 30 -15.83 0.71 -10.37
CA LYS A 30 -15.83 0.68 -11.85
C LYS A 30 -14.53 0.29 -12.58
N ILE A 31 -13.80 -0.72 -12.12
CA ILE A 31 -12.91 -1.51 -13.01
C ILE A 31 -13.75 -2.58 -13.75
N LEU A 32 -14.55 -2.15 -14.72
CA LEU A 32 -15.21 -3.07 -15.65
C LEU A 32 -15.43 -2.37 -16.99
N ARG A 33 -14.38 -2.17 -17.80
CA ARG A 33 -14.56 -1.84 -19.22
C ARG A 33 -13.39 -2.05 -20.19
N LEU A 34 -12.18 -2.43 -19.78
CA LEU A 34 -11.06 -2.51 -20.74
C LEU A 34 -10.86 -3.85 -21.49
N PHE A 35 -11.65 -4.89 -21.24
CA PHE A 35 -11.55 -6.15 -21.99
C PHE A 35 -12.80 -6.43 -22.81
N SER A 36 -13.00 -5.66 -23.89
CA SER A 36 -13.79 -6.12 -25.03
C SER A 36 -13.39 -5.40 -26.32
N SER A 37 -12.35 -5.88 -27.00
CA SER A 37 -12.37 -6.12 -28.45
C SER A 37 -11.00 -6.59 -28.92
N SER A 38 -10.88 -7.89 -29.16
CA SER A 38 -9.93 -8.45 -30.11
C SER A 38 -10.69 -8.83 -31.39
N SER A 39 -9.97 -8.96 -32.51
CA SER A 39 -10.34 -9.36 -33.90
C SER A 39 -10.42 -8.17 -34.87
N GLN A 40 -9.85 -8.17 -36.09
CA GLN A 40 -9.35 -9.24 -37.00
C GLN A 40 -8.67 -8.62 -38.26
N GLY A 41 -7.92 -9.43 -39.04
CA GLY A 41 -7.65 -9.27 -40.49
C GLY A 41 -6.20 -8.86 -40.85
N GLU A 42 -5.32 -9.70 -41.42
CA GLU A 42 -5.20 -10.31 -42.78
C GLU A 42 -4.46 -9.47 -43.85
N GLU A 43 -3.39 -10.10 -44.38
CA GLU A 43 -2.83 -10.15 -45.76
C GLU A 43 -2.12 -8.99 -46.52
N ASN A 44 -0.91 -9.38 -47.01
CA ASN A 44 -0.29 -9.23 -48.34
C ASN A 44 0.27 -7.89 -48.89
N GLY A 45 1.50 -7.95 -49.43
CA GLY A 45 2.00 -7.08 -50.52
C GLY A 45 3.52 -6.89 -50.63
N ASN A 46 4.13 -7.44 -51.68
CA ASN A 46 5.52 -7.18 -52.15
C ASN A 46 5.68 -5.76 -52.72
N GLY A 47 6.90 -5.20 -52.67
CA GLY A 47 7.30 -4.09 -53.54
C GLY A 47 8.61 -3.37 -53.16
N ASP A 48 9.66 -3.71 -53.89
CA ASP A 48 10.74 -2.89 -54.47
C ASP A 48 11.69 -2.01 -53.63
N ASP A 49 12.96 -2.17 -54.02
CA ASP A 49 14.17 -1.42 -53.66
C ASP A 49 14.04 0.09 -53.91
N ASP A 50 14.53 0.90 -52.96
CA ASP A 50 15.14 2.21 -53.25
C ASP A 50 16.14 2.57 -52.13
N ASP A 51 17.40 2.75 -52.54
CA ASP A 51 18.55 3.15 -51.72
C ASP A 51 18.36 4.55 -51.10
N ILE A 52 18.59 4.67 -49.78
CA ILE A 52 18.87 5.94 -49.10
C ILE A 52 20.08 5.73 -48.16
N PRO A 53 21.22 6.43 -48.34
CA PRO A 53 22.36 6.26 -47.44
C PRO A 53 22.11 7.05 -46.15
N LEU A 54 21.71 6.36 -45.08
CA LEU A 54 21.59 6.95 -43.75
C LEU A 54 22.98 7.06 -43.10
N SER A 55 23.58 8.23 -43.29
CA SER A 55 24.55 8.79 -42.34
C SER A 55 23.82 9.13 -41.04
N GLY A 56 24.28 8.56 -39.92
CA GLY A 56 23.85 8.99 -38.60
C GLY A 56 23.99 7.88 -37.58
N ASN A 57 25.10 7.89 -36.85
CA ASN A 57 25.17 7.29 -35.53
C ASN A 57 23.95 7.77 -34.73
N HIS A 58 23.02 6.87 -34.43
CA HIS A 58 22.12 7.02 -33.31
C HIS A 58 22.30 5.76 -32.49
N ASP A 59 22.91 5.96 -31.32
CA ASP A 59 23.01 5.05 -30.20
C ASP A 59 21.59 4.67 -29.73
N HIS A 60 20.88 3.86 -30.51
CA HIS A 60 19.72 3.13 -30.03
C HIS A 60 20.26 1.94 -29.25
N ASN A 61 20.62 2.15 -27.99
CA ASN A 61 20.76 1.06 -27.00
C ASN A 61 20.89 1.53 -25.53
N ASN A 62 20.50 2.76 -25.18
CA ASN A 62 20.61 3.25 -23.79
C ASN A 62 19.28 3.56 -23.09
N LEU A 63 18.13 3.10 -23.61
CA LEU A 63 16.84 3.25 -22.92
C LEU A 63 16.27 1.96 -22.33
N GLU A 64 16.81 0.79 -22.67
CA GLU A 64 16.33 -0.48 -22.10
C GLU A 64 17.11 -0.92 -20.85
N ASP A 65 18.30 -0.35 -20.61
CA ASP A 65 19.22 -0.78 -19.54
C ASP A 65 19.06 0.02 -18.23
N SER A 66 18.09 0.96 -18.17
CA SER A 66 17.96 1.92 -17.06
C SER A 66 16.76 1.68 -16.14
N LEU A 67 16.01 0.57 -16.27
CA LEU A 67 14.73 0.38 -15.53
C LEU A 67 14.49 -0.98 -14.88
N THR A 68 15.45 -1.90 -14.86
CA THR A 68 15.34 -3.07 -13.97
C THR A 68 16.00 -2.73 -12.65
N LYS A 69 15.22 -2.38 -11.61
CA LYS A 69 15.75 -2.55 -10.25
C LYS A 69 16.07 -4.02 -10.07
N GLU A 70 17.34 -4.32 -9.82
CA GLU A 70 17.78 -5.64 -9.42
C GLU A 70 17.34 -5.86 -7.97
N GLY A 71 16.77 -7.04 -7.69
CA GLY A 71 16.27 -7.36 -6.37
C GLY A 71 15.88 -8.83 -6.27
N THR A 72 15.79 -9.27 -5.03
CA THR A 72 15.41 -10.62 -4.63
C THR A 72 14.01 -10.62 -4.04
N VAL A 73 13.39 -11.79 -3.93
CA VAL A 73 12.07 -11.93 -3.30
C VAL A 73 12.07 -11.38 -1.88
N GLU A 74 13.17 -11.51 -1.14
CA GLU A 74 13.32 -10.97 0.22
C GLU A 74 13.11 -9.44 0.29
N ASP A 75 13.51 -8.71 -0.75
CA ASP A 75 13.44 -7.24 -0.77
C ASP A 75 12.01 -6.69 -0.89
N VAL A 76 11.07 -7.55 -1.33
CA VAL A 76 9.67 -7.17 -1.63
C VAL A 76 8.65 -8.03 -0.89
N ALA A 77 9.08 -9.06 -0.16
CA ALA A 77 8.19 -9.95 0.54
C ALA A 77 7.54 -9.25 1.75
N VAL A 78 6.23 -9.44 1.91
CA VAL A 78 5.50 -9.11 3.13
C VAL A 78 5.96 -10.06 4.24
N PRO A 79 6.54 -9.55 5.34
CA PRO A 79 6.98 -10.40 6.44
C PRO A 79 5.84 -11.21 7.03
N LYS A 80 6.10 -12.46 7.44
CA LYS A 80 5.10 -13.35 8.06
C LYS A 80 4.22 -12.70 9.12
N ALA A 81 4.79 -11.83 9.96
CA ALA A 81 4.06 -11.15 11.03
C ALA A 81 2.93 -10.25 10.52
N ASP A 82 3.05 -9.76 9.29
CA ASP A 82 2.10 -8.86 8.62
C ASP A 82 1.20 -9.62 7.62
N VAL A 83 1.41 -10.93 7.46
CA VAL A 83 0.58 -11.76 6.57
C VAL A 83 -0.76 -12.03 7.24
N VAL A 84 -1.82 -11.49 6.63
CA VAL A 84 -3.20 -11.85 6.98
C VAL A 84 -3.49 -13.25 6.45
N ALA A 85 -3.71 -14.20 7.36
CA ALA A 85 -4.06 -15.59 7.05
C ALA A 85 -5.23 -16.07 7.91
N VAL A 86 -5.93 -17.12 7.48
CA VAL A 86 -7.10 -17.67 8.18
C VAL A 86 -6.97 -19.15 8.49
N SER A 87 -7.60 -19.59 9.58
CA SER A 87 -7.70 -21.01 9.91
C SER A 87 -8.64 -21.73 8.94
N ASP A 88 -8.33 -22.99 8.63
CA ASP A 88 -9.20 -23.89 7.88
C ASP A 88 -10.52 -24.26 8.58
N SER A 89 -10.67 -23.85 9.84
CA SER A 89 -11.89 -24.00 10.65
C SER A 89 -12.79 -22.74 10.66
N ILE A 90 -12.36 -21.65 10.02
CA ILE A 90 -13.08 -20.37 10.00
C ILE A 90 -14.50 -20.51 9.43
N SER A 91 -15.46 -19.75 9.98
CA SER A 91 -16.80 -19.68 9.42
C SER A 91 -16.88 -18.76 8.20
N LEU A 92 -17.90 -18.93 7.37
CA LEU A 92 -18.10 -18.04 6.21
C LEU A 92 -18.27 -16.57 6.63
N SER A 93 -18.99 -16.31 7.72
CA SER A 93 -19.20 -14.96 8.23
C SER A 93 -17.90 -14.29 8.67
N GLU A 94 -17.06 -15.01 9.41
CA GLU A 94 -15.75 -14.48 9.85
C GLU A 94 -14.82 -14.26 8.66
N LEU A 95 -14.80 -15.19 7.69
CA LEU A 95 -14.00 -15.02 6.48
C LEU A 95 -14.41 -13.77 5.69
N VAL A 96 -15.70 -13.48 5.60
CA VAL A 96 -16.20 -12.27 4.94
C VAL A 96 -15.76 -11.00 5.69
N GLU A 97 -15.75 -11.01 7.02
CA GLU A 97 -15.22 -9.86 7.78
C GLU A 97 -13.72 -9.69 7.58
N VAL A 98 -12.93 -10.78 7.56
CA VAL A 98 -11.50 -10.71 7.23
C VAL A 98 -11.27 -10.05 5.87
N PHE A 99 -12.05 -10.41 4.84
CA PHE A 99 -11.93 -9.77 3.53
C PHE A 99 -12.29 -8.29 3.53
N LYS A 100 -13.23 -7.84 4.38
CA LYS A 100 -13.61 -6.44 4.48
C LYS A 100 -12.56 -5.63 5.24
N GLU A 101 -12.05 -6.15 6.35
CA GLU A 101 -11.12 -5.45 7.23
C GLU A 101 -9.70 -5.38 6.66
N SER A 102 -9.25 -6.45 5.99
CA SER A 102 -7.90 -6.51 5.43
C SER A 102 -7.79 -5.93 4.02
N GLU A 103 -8.92 -5.68 3.35
CA GLU A 103 -9.02 -5.28 1.94
C GLU A 103 -8.28 -6.21 0.96
N ARG A 104 -7.91 -7.42 1.39
CA ARG A 104 -7.20 -8.39 0.55
C ARG A 104 -8.18 -9.13 -0.35
N THR A 105 -7.73 -9.47 -1.56
CA THR A 105 -8.52 -10.27 -2.51
C THR A 105 -8.24 -11.77 -2.40
N ARG A 106 -7.11 -12.13 -1.78
CA ARG A 106 -6.61 -13.50 -1.59
C ARG A 106 -6.04 -13.61 -0.17
N VAL A 107 -6.35 -14.72 0.50
CA VAL A 107 -5.92 -14.95 1.89
C VAL A 107 -5.43 -16.40 2.03
N PRO A 108 -4.21 -16.63 2.52
CA PRO A 108 -3.71 -17.97 2.83
C PRO A 108 -4.55 -18.65 3.91
N VAL A 109 -4.71 -19.97 3.78
CA VAL A 109 -5.44 -20.82 4.73
C VAL A 109 -4.47 -21.80 5.35
N PHE A 110 -4.45 -21.89 6.67
CA PHE A 110 -3.58 -22.79 7.40
C PHE A 110 -4.35 -23.73 8.34
N HIS A 111 -3.69 -24.80 8.77
CA HIS A 111 -4.21 -25.71 9.78
C HIS A 111 -3.30 -25.68 11.01
N GLU A 112 -3.85 -25.32 12.16
CA GLU A 112 -3.18 -25.19 13.47
C GLU A 112 -2.07 -24.12 13.54
N THR A 113 -1.07 -24.19 12.66
CA THR A 113 0.04 -23.24 12.56
C THR A 113 0.08 -22.52 11.20
N PRO A 114 0.34 -21.19 11.16
CA PRO A 114 0.61 -20.46 9.92
C PRO A 114 1.84 -20.94 9.13
N ASP A 115 2.72 -21.76 9.73
CA ASP A 115 3.96 -22.23 9.09
C ASP A 115 3.74 -23.16 7.90
N ASN A 116 2.60 -23.84 7.84
CA ASN A 116 2.29 -24.80 6.79
C ASN A 116 0.88 -24.58 6.23
N PRO A 117 0.73 -23.56 5.36
CA PRO A 117 -0.55 -23.26 4.75
C PRO A 117 -0.96 -24.34 3.74
N LEU A 118 -2.26 -24.64 3.74
CA LEU A 118 -2.88 -25.64 2.88
C LEU A 118 -3.11 -25.14 1.44
N GLY A 119 -3.12 -23.82 1.25
CA GLY A 119 -3.51 -23.14 0.02
C GLY A 119 -4.03 -21.74 0.34
N PHE A 120 -4.69 -21.10 -0.62
CA PHE A 120 -5.35 -19.82 -0.39
C PHE A 120 -6.79 -19.81 -0.89
N VAL A 121 -7.58 -18.87 -0.39
CA VAL A 121 -8.94 -18.60 -0.89
C VAL A 121 -9.01 -17.24 -1.57
N HIS A 122 -9.83 -17.16 -2.61
CA HIS A 122 -10.04 -15.93 -3.38
C HIS A 122 -11.43 -15.36 -3.09
N LEU A 123 -11.51 -14.06 -2.79
CA LEU A 123 -12.75 -13.34 -2.49
C LEU A 123 -13.83 -13.56 -3.57
N LYS A 124 -13.47 -13.40 -4.85
CA LYS A 124 -14.34 -13.67 -6.00
C LYS A 124 -14.97 -15.07 -5.97
N ASP A 125 -14.23 -16.12 -5.62
CA ASP A 125 -14.78 -17.48 -5.59
C ASP A 125 -15.80 -17.62 -4.47
N ILE A 126 -15.49 -17.07 -3.29
CA ILE A 126 -16.39 -17.07 -2.14
C ILE A 126 -17.67 -16.28 -2.47
N ALA A 127 -17.53 -15.09 -3.06
CA ALA A 127 -18.64 -14.23 -3.44
C ALA A 127 -19.57 -14.89 -4.48
N LEU A 128 -19.00 -15.54 -5.51
CA LEU A 128 -19.77 -16.24 -6.54
C LEU A 128 -20.46 -17.49 -6.01
N LYS A 129 -19.82 -18.24 -5.10
CA LYS A 129 -20.37 -19.51 -4.57
C LYS A 129 -21.37 -19.31 -3.43
N TYR A 130 -21.24 -18.25 -2.63
CA TYR A 130 -22.01 -18.08 -1.39
C TYR A 130 -22.75 -16.73 -1.25
N GLY A 131 -22.46 -15.71 -2.06
CA GLY A 131 -23.01 -14.34 -1.90
C GLY A 131 -24.28 -14.03 -2.70
N PHE A 132 -24.19 -14.01 -4.04
CA PHE A 132 -25.18 -13.33 -4.91
C PHE A 132 -26.28 -14.21 -5.54
N ASN A 133 -26.67 -15.31 -4.89
CA ASN A 133 -27.51 -16.46 -5.37
C ASN A 133 -26.77 -17.80 -5.32
N GLY A 134 -25.68 -17.87 -4.55
CA GLY A 134 -25.02 -19.13 -4.22
C GLY A 134 -25.99 -20.15 -3.64
N ASN A 135 -25.69 -21.44 -3.79
CA ASN A 135 -26.48 -22.49 -3.14
C ASN A 135 -26.40 -22.33 -1.62
N ALA A 136 -27.29 -21.53 -1.03
CA ALA A 136 -27.38 -21.30 0.42
C ALA A 136 -27.60 -22.59 1.23
N ARG A 137 -27.87 -23.71 0.55
CA ARG A 137 -27.97 -25.06 1.13
C ARG A 137 -26.63 -25.80 1.22
N LYS A 138 -25.58 -25.36 0.54
CA LYS A 138 -24.27 -26.02 0.59
C LYS A 138 -23.58 -25.57 1.87
N LYS A 139 -23.28 -26.51 2.76
CA LYS A 139 -22.51 -26.26 3.98
C LYS A 139 -21.15 -25.69 3.58
N PHE A 140 -20.82 -24.50 4.05
CA PHE A 140 -19.53 -23.88 3.80
C PHE A 140 -18.41 -24.76 4.37
N ARG A 141 -17.40 -25.02 3.53
CA ARG A 141 -16.16 -25.67 3.90
C ARG A 141 -15.06 -25.02 3.10
N ILE A 142 -14.22 -24.23 3.77
CA ILE A 142 -13.14 -23.48 3.13
C ILE A 142 -12.19 -24.38 2.33
N ARG A 143 -11.96 -25.61 2.80
CA ARG A 143 -11.13 -26.62 2.13
C ARG A 143 -11.62 -26.98 0.71
N ASP A 144 -12.91 -26.83 0.41
CA ASP A 144 -13.46 -27.11 -0.92
C ASP A 144 -13.17 -25.97 -1.92
N ASP A 145 -12.67 -24.83 -1.43
CA ASP A 145 -12.42 -23.59 -2.18
C ASP A 145 -10.93 -23.20 -2.20
N LEU A 146 -10.05 -24.09 -1.72
CA LEU A 146 -8.60 -23.87 -1.74
C LEU A 146 -8.04 -23.88 -3.16
N ARG A 147 -7.14 -22.95 -3.40
CA ARG A 147 -6.25 -22.91 -4.56
C ARG A 147 -4.81 -23.15 -4.13
N ASP A 148 -4.04 -23.76 -5.01
CA ASP A 148 -2.64 -24.10 -4.77
C ASP A 148 -1.78 -22.84 -4.59
N LEU A 149 -0.82 -22.90 -3.68
CA LEU A 149 0.16 -21.85 -3.47
C LEU A 149 1.44 -22.15 -4.24
N LEU A 150 2.04 -21.10 -4.79
CA LEU A 150 3.40 -21.16 -5.28
C LEU A 150 4.37 -20.96 -4.09
N PHE A 151 5.43 -21.76 -4.01
CA PHE A 151 6.47 -21.63 -2.99
C PHE A 151 7.79 -21.24 -3.63
N VAL A 152 8.48 -20.28 -3.04
CA VAL A 152 9.76 -19.75 -3.55
C VAL A 152 10.75 -19.46 -2.42
N PRO A 153 12.06 -19.56 -2.67
CA PRO A 153 13.08 -19.15 -1.71
C PRO A 153 13.23 -17.62 -1.71
N PRO A 154 13.66 -17.02 -0.57
CA PRO A 154 13.87 -15.57 -0.45
C PRO A 154 14.93 -15.03 -1.43
N SER A 155 15.93 -15.84 -1.76
CA SER A 155 17.02 -15.49 -2.68
C SER A 155 16.66 -15.54 -4.17
N MET A 156 15.43 -15.95 -4.53
CA MET A 156 15.00 -15.97 -5.92
C MET A 156 14.99 -14.54 -6.50
N PRO A 157 15.52 -14.30 -7.72
CA PRO A 157 15.41 -13.00 -8.37
C PRO A 157 13.95 -12.62 -8.66
N ILE A 158 13.58 -11.35 -8.43
CA ILE A 158 12.22 -10.83 -8.66
C ILE A 158 11.74 -11.10 -10.09
N ASN A 159 12.61 -10.88 -11.08
CA ASN A 159 12.27 -11.10 -12.49
C ASN A 159 11.99 -12.58 -12.81
N GLU A 160 12.70 -13.49 -12.15
CA GLU A 160 12.47 -14.92 -12.30
C GLU A 160 11.10 -15.30 -11.72
N LEU A 161 10.80 -14.84 -10.50
CA LEU A 161 9.49 -15.06 -9.88
C LEU A 161 8.36 -14.46 -10.72
N ARG A 162 8.52 -13.25 -11.26
CA ARG A 162 7.52 -12.57 -12.10
C ARG A 162 7.18 -13.40 -13.33
N VAL A 163 8.19 -13.85 -14.08
CA VAL A 163 7.99 -14.70 -15.26
C VAL A 163 7.31 -16.01 -14.88
N LYS A 164 7.71 -16.61 -13.75
CA LYS A 164 7.08 -17.83 -13.24
C LYS A 164 5.61 -17.62 -12.89
N MET A 165 5.28 -16.55 -12.17
CA MET A 165 3.90 -16.18 -11.82
C MET A 165 3.02 -15.92 -13.04
N GLN A 166 3.58 -15.28 -14.07
CA GLN A 166 2.90 -15.06 -15.35
C GLN A 166 2.59 -16.39 -16.07
N ASN A 167 3.58 -17.29 -16.15
CA ASN A 167 3.44 -18.59 -16.81
C ASN A 167 2.48 -19.53 -16.07
N ASP A 168 2.56 -19.55 -14.74
CA ASP A 168 1.73 -20.40 -13.88
C ASP A 168 0.34 -19.77 -13.61
N HIS A 169 0.08 -18.58 -14.17
CA HIS A 169 -1.14 -17.78 -13.96
C HIS A 169 -1.50 -17.62 -12.47
N CYS A 170 -0.49 -17.44 -11.62
CA CYS A 170 -0.64 -17.27 -10.18
C CYS A 170 -0.20 -15.85 -9.77
N HIS A 171 -0.88 -15.29 -8.77
CA HIS A 171 -0.73 -13.90 -8.35
C HIS A 171 -0.25 -13.78 -6.89
N MET A 172 0.08 -14.92 -6.27
CA MET A 172 0.52 -15.01 -4.89
C MET A 172 1.51 -16.17 -4.77
N ALA A 173 2.61 -15.93 -4.07
CA ALA A 173 3.58 -16.92 -3.68
C ALA A 173 3.93 -16.77 -2.19
N LEU A 174 4.31 -17.88 -1.57
CA LEU A 174 4.86 -17.90 -0.22
C LEU A 174 6.36 -18.05 -0.27
N VAL A 175 7.00 -17.26 0.58
CA VAL A 175 8.44 -17.30 0.79
C VAL A 175 8.72 -18.33 1.87
N ILE A 176 9.56 -19.31 1.55
CA ILE A 176 9.92 -20.39 2.46
C ILE A 176 11.40 -20.36 2.84
N ASP A 177 11.67 -20.62 4.11
CA ASP A 177 13.03 -20.78 4.64
C ASP A 177 13.62 -22.16 4.27
N GLU A 178 14.88 -22.37 4.64
CA GLU A 178 15.59 -23.64 4.41
C GLU A 178 15.03 -24.82 5.23
N TYR A 179 14.23 -24.52 6.24
CA TYR A 179 13.59 -25.50 7.12
C TYR A 179 12.16 -25.83 6.67
N GLY A 180 11.66 -25.18 5.62
CA GLY A 180 10.33 -25.35 5.05
C GLY A 180 9.22 -24.58 5.79
N GLY A 181 9.58 -23.64 6.66
CA GLY A 181 8.66 -22.71 7.29
C GLY A 181 8.34 -21.52 6.38
N VAL A 182 7.18 -20.89 6.60
CA VAL A 182 6.83 -19.64 5.92
C VAL A 182 7.53 -18.45 6.59
N ASP A 183 8.29 -17.71 5.80
CA ASP A 183 8.96 -16.45 6.17
C ASP A 183 8.18 -15.22 5.71
N GLY A 184 7.38 -15.35 4.66
CA GLY A 184 6.61 -14.25 4.12
C GLY A 184 5.72 -14.61 2.95
N LEU A 185 5.14 -13.57 2.35
CA LEU A 185 4.24 -13.67 1.21
C LEU A 185 4.59 -12.59 0.19
N VAL A 186 4.50 -12.91 -1.09
CA VAL A 186 4.71 -11.96 -2.18
C VAL A 186 3.59 -12.08 -3.21
N THR A 187 3.13 -10.96 -3.71
CA THR A 187 2.09 -10.87 -4.74
C THR A 187 2.66 -10.34 -6.05
N ILE A 188 1.96 -10.56 -7.16
CA ILE A 188 2.42 -10.06 -8.46
C ILE A 188 2.43 -8.53 -8.47
N GLU A 189 1.53 -7.91 -7.71
CA GLU A 189 1.43 -6.47 -7.52
C GLU A 189 2.72 -5.92 -6.86
N ASP A 190 3.24 -6.58 -5.82
CA ASP A 190 4.50 -6.19 -5.16
C ASP A 190 5.71 -6.26 -6.12
N LEU A 191 5.73 -7.27 -7.00
CA LEU A 191 6.80 -7.43 -8.01
C LEU A 191 6.74 -6.33 -9.09
N LEU A 192 5.52 -5.91 -9.45
CA LEU A 192 5.34 -4.82 -10.42
C LEU A 192 5.74 -3.48 -9.81
N GLU A 193 5.41 -3.23 -8.54
CA GLU A 193 5.82 -2.02 -7.82
C GLU A 193 7.35 -1.87 -7.77
N HIS A 194 8.08 -2.97 -7.57
CA HIS A 194 9.54 -2.93 -7.60
C HIS A 194 10.11 -2.54 -8.97
N HIS A 195 9.50 -3.03 -10.06
CA HIS A 195 9.99 -2.79 -11.42
C HIS A 195 9.56 -1.43 -11.99
N PHE A 196 8.37 -0.94 -11.65
CA PHE A 196 7.80 0.28 -12.22
C PHE A 196 7.75 1.46 -11.23
N GLY A 197 8.10 1.26 -9.95
CA GLY A 197 7.69 2.17 -8.87
C GLY A 197 6.20 1.97 -8.53
N GLU A 198 5.64 2.76 -7.61
CA GLU A 198 4.18 2.81 -7.43
C GLU A 198 3.53 2.99 -8.82
N ILE A 199 2.69 2.05 -9.24
CA ILE A 199 2.00 2.17 -10.52
C ILE A 199 1.06 3.35 -10.38
N ILE A 200 1.46 4.47 -10.98
CA ILE A 200 0.70 5.72 -11.03
C ILE A 200 -0.63 5.41 -11.72
N ASP A 201 -1.73 5.43 -10.96
CA ASP A 201 -3.07 5.28 -11.52
C ASP A 201 -3.40 6.52 -12.35
N GLU A 202 -4.19 6.37 -13.42
CA GLU A 202 -4.70 7.49 -14.22
C GLU A 202 -5.64 8.42 -13.42
N HIS A 203 -5.92 8.05 -12.17
CA HIS A 203 -6.69 8.78 -11.18
C HIS A 203 -5.86 9.37 -10.04
N ASP A 204 -4.57 9.02 -9.93
CA ASP A 204 -3.70 9.66 -8.96
C ASP A 204 -3.36 11.06 -9.46
N THR A 205 -3.59 12.06 -8.61
CA THR A 205 -3.34 13.46 -8.97
C THR A 205 -1.83 13.72 -9.07
N GLU A 206 -1.38 14.68 -9.89
CA GLU A 206 0.04 15.11 -9.92
C GLU A 206 0.54 15.44 -8.49
N GLU A 207 -0.37 15.92 -7.65
CA GLU A 207 -0.21 16.27 -6.25
C GLU A 207 0.12 15.08 -5.32
N GLU A 208 -0.42 13.89 -5.61
CA GLU A 208 -0.18 12.64 -4.84
C GLU A 208 1.09 11.89 -5.29
N ASN A 209 1.63 12.29 -6.45
CA ASN A 209 2.75 11.65 -7.13
C ASN A 209 4.01 12.52 -7.20
N ALA A 210 4.08 13.59 -6.41
CA ALA A 210 5.20 14.52 -6.44
C ALA A 210 6.52 13.74 -6.25
N GLN A 211 7.42 13.77 -7.23
CA GLN A 211 8.78 13.19 -7.10
C GLN A 211 9.81 14.21 -6.58
N GLY A 212 9.38 15.47 -6.46
CA GLY A 212 10.13 16.59 -5.92
C GLY A 212 9.15 17.64 -5.37
N ILE A 213 9.64 18.80 -4.95
CA ILE A 213 8.77 19.84 -4.40
C ILE A 213 7.84 20.39 -5.48
N MET A 214 6.53 20.38 -5.22
CA MET A 214 5.51 20.90 -6.10
C MET A 214 4.76 22.05 -5.42
N GLU A 215 4.71 23.22 -6.05
CA GLU A 215 3.91 24.34 -5.58
C GLU A 215 2.44 24.15 -6.01
N ILE A 216 1.54 24.08 -5.03
CA ILE A 216 0.10 23.88 -5.23
C ILE A 216 -0.64 25.22 -5.27
N ASP A 217 -0.20 26.14 -4.41
CA ASP A 217 -0.70 27.51 -4.32
C ASP A 217 0.39 28.40 -3.71
N GLN A 218 0.15 29.71 -3.64
CA GLN A 218 1.06 30.65 -3.02
C GLN A 218 1.36 30.22 -1.57
N ASN A 219 2.64 29.96 -1.29
CA ASN A 219 3.14 29.49 0.01
C ASN A 219 2.60 28.10 0.45
N LEU A 220 2.13 27.27 -0.50
CA LEU A 220 1.64 25.91 -0.25
C LEU A 220 2.32 24.91 -1.19
N TYR A 221 3.01 23.95 -0.61
CA TYR A 221 3.82 22.99 -1.33
C TYR A 221 3.47 21.55 -0.97
N HIS A 222 3.51 20.64 -1.94
CA HIS A 222 3.57 19.21 -1.70
C HIS A 222 5.00 18.75 -1.85
N CYS A 223 5.51 18.08 -0.82
CA CYS A 223 6.90 17.66 -0.73
C CYS A 223 6.96 16.18 -0.33
N PRO A 224 7.70 15.34 -1.07
CA PRO A 224 8.07 14.01 -0.59
C PRO A 224 8.75 14.09 0.77
N ALA A 225 8.49 13.12 1.64
CA ALA A 225 9.18 13.05 2.93
C ALA A 225 10.71 12.88 2.78
N LYS A 226 11.17 12.42 1.61
CA LYS A 226 12.60 12.27 1.27
C LYS A 226 13.24 13.56 0.73
N THR A 227 12.48 14.64 0.55
CA THR A 227 13.03 15.92 0.08
C THR A 227 14.21 16.34 0.96
N PRO A 228 15.39 16.61 0.38
CA PRO A 228 16.54 17.12 1.10
C PRO A 228 16.19 18.44 1.80
N LEU A 229 16.62 18.62 3.05
CA LEU A 229 16.36 19.87 3.76
C LEU A 229 16.99 21.08 3.09
N GLU A 230 18.15 20.91 2.45
CA GLU A 230 18.84 21.97 1.71
C GLU A 230 17.94 22.57 0.60
N GLU A 231 17.22 21.72 -0.14
CA GLU A 231 16.28 22.18 -1.18
C GLU A 231 15.10 22.95 -0.58
N LEU A 232 14.63 22.51 0.59
CA LEU A 232 13.53 23.16 1.29
C LEU A 232 13.96 24.49 1.92
N ASP A 233 15.17 24.57 2.47
CA ASP A 233 15.77 25.79 3.02
C ASP A 233 15.94 26.85 1.93
N GLU A 234 16.41 26.47 0.75
CA GLU A 234 16.49 27.35 -0.42
C GLU A 234 15.12 27.87 -0.85
N LEU A 235 14.11 26.98 -0.90
CA LEU A 235 12.75 27.33 -1.31
C LEU A 235 12.07 28.28 -0.33
N LEU A 236 12.18 27.97 0.96
CA LEU A 236 11.53 28.72 2.04
C LEU A 236 12.33 29.96 2.45
N ASN A 237 13.56 30.11 1.94
CA ASN A 237 14.54 31.10 2.37
C ASN A 237 14.67 31.10 3.91
N SER A 238 14.66 29.90 4.49
CA SER A 238 14.73 29.62 5.91
C SER A 238 15.94 28.76 6.22
N ASP A 239 16.29 28.66 7.50
CA ASP A 239 17.32 27.73 7.96
C ASP A 239 16.71 26.78 8.98
N LEU A 240 16.12 25.70 8.47
CA LEU A 240 15.40 24.70 9.26
C LEU A 240 16.34 23.85 10.12
N THR A 241 17.63 23.82 9.79
CA THR A 241 18.65 22.99 10.44
C THR A 241 19.37 23.69 11.59
N ASN A 242 19.38 25.03 11.64
CA ASN A 242 20.11 25.84 12.64
C ASN A 242 19.85 25.54 14.13
N ASN A 243 18.85 24.73 14.48
CA ASN A 243 18.49 24.38 15.87
C ASN A 243 18.22 22.88 16.07
N LEU A 244 18.95 22.02 15.37
CA LEU A 244 18.90 20.56 15.57
C LEU A 244 20.21 20.08 16.19
N GLU A 245 20.09 19.25 17.22
CA GLU A 245 21.24 18.56 17.83
C GLU A 245 21.65 17.31 17.01
N GLU A 246 20.75 16.80 16.16
CA GLU A 246 20.94 15.65 15.31
C GLU A 246 21.11 16.08 13.85
N GLU A 247 22.05 15.45 13.13
CA GLU A 247 22.16 15.58 11.68
C GLU A 247 20.96 14.89 11.03
N VAL A 248 20.12 15.68 10.37
CA VAL A 248 18.92 15.21 9.69
C VAL A 248 18.92 15.73 8.27
N ASP A 249 18.82 14.82 7.30
CA ASP A 249 19.02 15.17 5.89
C ASP A 249 17.72 15.46 5.13
N THR A 250 16.57 14.98 5.65
CA THR A 250 15.30 14.98 4.91
C THR A 250 14.16 15.63 5.69
N LEU A 251 13.17 16.18 4.97
CA LEU A 251 11.97 16.78 5.55
C LEU A 251 11.23 15.82 6.50
N GLY A 252 11.02 14.58 6.11
CA GLY A 252 10.34 13.58 6.94
C GLY A 252 11.12 13.28 8.22
N GLY A 253 12.44 13.14 8.10
CA GLY A 253 13.32 13.03 9.27
C GLY A 253 13.15 14.22 10.19
N TRP A 254 13.20 15.43 9.64
CA TRP A 254 13.16 16.69 10.38
C TRP A 254 11.87 16.84 11.19
N VAL A 255 10.72 16.58 10.55
CA VAL A 255 9.41 16.61 11.20
C VAL A 255 9.39 15.62 12.36
N SER A 256 9.82 14.38 12.13
CA SER A 256 9.78 13.32 13.13
C SER A 256 10.70 13.57 14.33
N THR A 257 11.90 14.13 14.08
CA THR A 257 12.86 14.53 15.12
C THR A 257 12.30 15.69 15.96
N LYS A 258 11.72 16.71 15.32
CA LYS A 258 11.14 17.86 16.04
C LYS A 258 9.97 17.48 16.94
N ILE A 259 9.10 16.56 16.52
CA ILE A 259 7.95 16.13 17.32
C ILE A 259 8.21 14.86 18.15
N ASN A 260 9.41 14.28 18.04
CA ASN A 260 9.85 13.05 18.71
C ASN A 260 8.91 11.84 18.49
N ARG A 261 8.35 11.70 17.29
CA ARG A 261 7.54 10.55 16.83
C ARG A 261 7.23 10.66 15.34
N ILE A 262 6.65 9.61 14.77
CA ILE A 262 6.08 9.63 13.42
C ILE A 262 4.61 10.06 13.52
N PRO A 263 4.18 11.13 12.81
CA PRO A 263 2.79 11.56 12.79
C PRO A 263 1.93 10.67 11.88
N ASN A 264 0.63 10.58 12.18
CA ASN A 264 -0.29 9.77 11.38
C ASN A 264 -0.71 10.52 10.10
N GLN A 265 -1.17 9.78 9.10
CA GLN A 265 -1.80 10.37 7.93
C GLN A 265 -2.97 11.29 8.32
N GLY A 266 -3.05 12.46 7.68
CA GLY A 266 -4.03 13.51 7.94
C GLY A 266 -3.70 14.40 9.14
N GLU A 267 -2.67 14.09 9.92
CA GLU A 267 -2.26 14.88 11.06
C GLU A 267 -1.63 16.21 10.61
N VAL A 268 -1.96 17.29 11.33
CA VAL A 268 -1.46 18.65 11.08
C VAL A 268 -0.60 19.09 12.25
N ILE A 269 0.60 19.57 11.94
CA ILE A 269 1.62 19.99 12.88
C ILE A 269 1.97 21.44 12.58
N THR A 270 2.01 22.28 13.60
CA THR A 270 2.32 23.70 13.47
C THR A 270 3.63 24.01 14.18
N PHE A 271 4.56 24.61 13.45
CA PHE A 271 5.84 25.12 13.93
C PHE A 271 5.76 26.65 13.93
N GLU A 272 5.22 27.21 15.01
CA GLU A 272 4.98 28.66 15.15
C GLU A 272 6.28 29.48 15.06
N ASP A 273 7.37 28.95 15.59
CA ASP A 273 8.71 29.54 15.57
C ASP A 273 9.29 29.68 14.16
N LEU A 274 8.80 28.89 13.22
CA LEU A 274 9.23 28.85 11.82
C LEU A 274 8.15 29.38 10.86
N GLY A 275 6.97 29.73 11.36
CA GLY A 275 5.83 30.09 10.52
C GLY A 275 5.40 28.96 9.58
N LEU A 276 5.54 27.69 9.99
CA LEU A 276 5.21 26.53 9.15
C LEU A 276 4.03 25.74 9.67
N VAL A 277 3.19 25.28 8.76
CA VAL A 277 2.15 24.28 9.01
C VAL A 277 2.40 23.11 8.08
N ILE A 278 2.61 21.92 8.65
CA ILE A 278 2.87 20.70 7.91
C ILE A 278 1.72 19.72 8.14
N LYS A 279 1.18 19.17 7.06
CA LYS A 279 0.15 18.14 7.11
C LYS A 279 0.63 16.88 6.42
N VAL A 280 0.43 15.73 7.06
CA VAL A 280 0.74 14.43 6.46
C VAL A 280 -0.35 14.08 5.45
N LEU A 281 0.00 14.05 4.16
CA LEU A 281 -0.94 13.66 3.12
C LEU A 281 -0.96 12.14 2.92
N LYS A 282 0.22 11.52 2.93
CA LYS A 282 0.42 10.08 2.72
C LYS A 282 1.53 9.55 3.64
N GLY A 283 1.31 8.40 4.25
CA GLY A 283 2.26 7.74 5.14
C GLY A 283 1.58 6.66 5.99
N ASP A 284 2.39 5.84 6.64
CA ASP A 284 1.96 4.80 7.57
C ASP A 284 2.52 5.05 9.00
N ASN A 285 2.36 4.07 9.89
CA ASN A 285 2.83 4.18 11.28
C ASN A 285 4.37 4.18 11.43
N ARG A 286 5.11 3.93 10.35
CA ARG A 286 6.57 3.72 10.31
C ARG A 286 7.30 4.76 9.47
N LYS A 287 6.61 5.43 8.54
CA LYS A 287 7.20 6.47 7.68
C LYS A 287 6.14 7.42 7.12
N MET A 288 6.57 8.63 6.83
CA MET A 288 5.81 9.57 5.99
C MET A 288 6.27 9.39 4.54
N ASP A 289 5.36 9.55 3.58
CA ASP A 289 5.66 9.49 2.15
C ASP A 289 5.49 10.87 1.50
N LEU A 290 4.40 11.59 1.82
CA LEU A 290 4.08 12.91 1.25
C LEU A 290 3.56 13.88 2.31
N LEU A 291 4.07 15.11 2.26
CA LEU A 291 3.79 16.19 3.21
C LEU A 291 3.29 17.43 2.46
N GLU A 292 2.24 18.06 2.95
CA GLU A 292 1.82 19.40 2.56
C GLU A 292 2.51 20.39 3.50
N VAL A 293 3.33 21.29 2.96
CA VAL A 293 4.07 22.31 3.69
C VAL A 293 3.47 23.66 3.34
N LYS A 294 2.94 24.35 4.34
CA LYS A 294 2.38 25.69 4.21
C LYS A 294 3.21 26.70 4.98
N VAL A 295 3.63 27.77 4.31
CA VAL A 295 4.27 28.92 4.94
C VAL A 295 3.20 29.92 5.35
N VAL A 296 3.22 30.29 6.61
CA VAL A 296 2.33 31.28 7.20
C VAL A 296 3.13 32.55 7.39
N GLU A 297 2.93 33.53 6.49
CA GLU A 297 3.49 34.86 6.71
C GLU A 297 2.87 35.47 7.97
N GLU A 298 3.72 35.97 8.89
CA GLU A 298 3.25 36.78 10.00
C GLU A 298 2.49 37.99 9.44
N SER A 299 1.17 38.01 9.64
CA SER A 299 0.41 39.24 9.45
C SER A 299 0.88 40.23 10.50
N GLY A 300 1.69 41.21 10.08
CA GLY A 300 2.18 42.31 10.91
C GLY A 300 1.09 43.18 11.53
#